data_AF-A0AAD6RVR4-F1
#
_entry.id   AF-A0AAD6RVR4-F1
#
_cell.length_a   1.000
_cell.length_b   1.000
_cell.length_c   1.000
_cell.angle_alpha   90.00
_cell.angle_beta   90.00
_cell.angle_gamma   90.00
#
_symmetry.space_group_name_H-M   'P 1'
#
loop_
_entity.id
_entity.type
_entity.pdbx_description
1 polymer ?
#
loop_
_entity_poly.entity_id
_entity_poly.type
_entity_poly.pdbx_seq_one_letter_code
_entity_poly.pdbx_strand_id
1 'polypeptide(L)'
;PIGMVWDAADYSCGYDSTLGVFANIWLHNPDLWSERFCTIGPYFLYWTLLLRQFGVGQTTIEGARDSMRARMHNARPNDFPYGQRGTTIDRIARLVL
;
A
#
# COMPACT_ATOMS: atom_id res chain seq x y z
N PRO A 1 0.16 16.94 -3.31
CA PRO A 1 0.29 15.48 -3.10
C PRO A 1 -1.08 14.81 -3.13
N ILE A 2 -1.21 13.68 -3.83
CA ILE A 2 -2.39 12.81 -3.67
C ILE A 2 -2.19 12.13 -2.31
N GLY A 3 -2.84 12.66 -1.27
CA GLY A 3 -2.86 12.06 0.06
C GLY A 3 -3.99 11.04 0.14
N MET A 4 -3.79 9.99 0.93
CA MET A 4 -4.89 9.12 1.36
C MET A 4 -5.62 9.81 2.52
N VAL A 5 -6.95 9.75 2.53
CA VAL A 5 -7.73 10.32 3.63
C VAL A 5 -7.51 9.49 4.89
N TRP A 6 -7.04 10.15 5.95
CA TRP A 6 -6.95 9.57 7.29
C TRP A 6 -8.30 9.71 7.98
N ASP A 7 -9.01 8.60 8.15
CA ASP A 7 -10.15 8.53 9.05
C ASP A 7 -9.82 7.71 10.31
N ALA A 8 -10.58 7.96 11.37
CA ALA A 8 -10.43 7.22 12.62
C ALA A 8 -11.21 5.88 12.61
N ALA A 9 -11.77 5.47 11.46
CA ALA A 9 -12.66 4.32 11.39
C ALA A 9 -11.86 3.01 11.39
N ASP A 10 -10.74 2.96 10.67
CA ASP A 10 -10.02 1.71 10.42
C ASP A 10 -8.54 1.72 10.85
N TYR A 11 -8.07 2.83 11.44
CA TYR A 11 -6.71 3.00 11.97
C TYR A 11 -5.63 2.71 10.90
N SER A 12 -5.88 3.17 9.66
CA SER A 12 -5.04 2.95 8.48
C SER A 12 -3.75 3.77 8.43
N CYS A 13 -3.49 4.67 9.39
CA CYS A 13 -2.39 5.65 9.33
C CYS A 13 -0.99 5.06 9.04
N GLY A 14 -0.69 3.86 9.54
CA GLY A 14 0.56 3.16 9.23
C GLY A 14 0.66 2.75 7.74
N TYR A 15 -0.44 2.26 7.17
CA TYR A 15 -0.57 1.94 5.75
C TYR A 15 -0.52 3.19 4.91
N ASP A 16 -1.28 4.23 5.27
CA ASP A 16 -1.32 5.49 4.53
C ASP A 16 0.06 6.15 4.46
N SER A 17 0.79 6.14 5.57
CA SER A 17 2.15 6.68 5.62
C SER A 17 3.09 5.90 4.73
N THR A 18 3.11 4.56 4.85
CA THR A 18 4.09 3.71 4.17
C THR A 18 3.77 3.58 2.67
N LEU A 19 2.54 3.18 2.35
CA LEU A 19 2.09 2.99 0.97
C LEU A 19 1.92 4.33 0.25
N GLY A 20 1.54 5.39 0.96
CA GLY A 20 1.47 6.74 0.40
C GLY A 20 2.84 7.27 -0.06
N VAL A 21 3.92 6.99 0.68
CA VAL A 21 5.28 7.33 0.21
C VAL A 21 5.61 6.60 -1.09
N PHE A 22 5.36 5.28 -1.15
CA PHE A 22 5.62 4.51 -2.36
C PHE A 22 4.74 4.93 -3.54
N ALA A 23 3.48 5.29 -3.31
CA ALA A 23 2.60 5.85 -4.32
C ALA A 23 3.13 7.18 -4.86
N ASN A 24 3.58 8.09 -3.99
CA ASN A 24 4.15 9.37 -4.40
C ASN A 24 5.44 9.20 -5.21
N ILE A 25 6.30 8.25 -4.81
CA ILE A 25 7.49 7.88 -5.58
C ILE A 25 7.09 7.39 -6.98
N TRP A 26 6.13 6.46 -7.04
CA TRP A 26 5.66 5.91 -8.32
C TRP A 26 5.04 6.98 -9.22
N LEU A 27 4.22 7.88 -8.67
CA LEU A 27 3.59 8.98 -9.43
C LEU A 27 4.59 9.93 -10.07
N HIS A 28 5.80 10.04 -9.53
CA HIS A 28 6.85 10.87 -10.12
C HIS A 28 7.38 10.28 -11.44
N ASN A 29 7.46 8.96 -11.55
CA ASN A 29 7.85 8.26 -12.79
C ASN A 29 7.30 6.83 -12.80
N PRO A 30 6.05 6.63 -13.26
CA PRO A 30 5.35 5.35 -13.20
C PRO A 30 6.08 4.20 -13.90
N ASP A 31 6.73 4.48 -15.03
CA ASP A 31 7.42 3.45 -15.82
C ASP A 31 8.66 2.95 -15.09
N LEU A 32 9.54 3.86 -14.68
CA LEU A 32 10.76 3.53 -13.93
C LEU A 32 10.47 2.81 -12.63
N TRP A 33 9.51 3.31 -11.85
CA TRP A 33 9.21 2.75 -10.54
C TRP A 33 8.40 1.46 -10.62
N SER A 34 7.59 1.26 -11.67
CA SER A 34 6.98 -0.05 -11.92
C SER A 34 8.04 -1.12 -12.14
N GLU A 35 9.06 -0.83 -12.97
CA GLU A 35 10.15 -1.78 -13.21
C GLU A 35 10.90 -2.09 -11.91
N ARG A 36 11.29 -1.06 -11.16
CA ARG A 36 12.03 -1.23 -9.91
C ARG A 36 11.24 -1.97 -8.85
N PHE A 37 9.99 -1.59 -8.59
CA PHE A 37 9.17 -2.23 -7.56
C PHE A 37 8.92 -3.71 -7.85
N CYS A 38 8.68 -4.08 -9.11
CA CYS A 38 8.49 -5.49 -9.49
C CYS A 38 9.69 -6.39 -9.13
N THR A 39 10.90 -5.84 -8.95
CA THR A 39 12.10 -6.62 -8.58
C THR A 39 12.30 -6.83 -7.09
N ILE A 40 11.61 -6.07 -6.23
CA ILE A 40 11.85 -6.10 -4.77
C ILE A 40 11.27 -7.38 -4.16
N GLY A 41 10.02 -7.71 -4.50
CA GLY A 41 9.36 -8.87 -3.92
C GLY A 41 7.88 -8.97 -4.26
N PRO A 42 7.20 -10.03 -3.82
CA PRO A 42 5.83 -10.32 -4.21
C PRO A 42 4.82 -9.27 -3.73
N TYR A 43 5.09 -8.59 -2.61
CA TYR A 43 4.24 -7.51 -2.10
C TYR A 43 4.40 -6.24 -2.95
N PHE A 44 5.62 -5.84 -3.31
CA PHE A 44 5.82 -4.71 -4.22
C PHE A 44 5.32 -4.98 -5.65
N LEU A 45 5.45 -6.23 -6.14
CA LEU A 45 4.85 -6.62 -7.40
C LEU A 45 3.32 -6.42 -7.37
N TYR A 46 2.67 -6.88 -6.30
CA TYR A 46 1.24 -6.68 -6.12
C TYR A 46 0.86 -5.19 -5.97
N TRP A 47 1.64 -4.43 -5.21
CA TRP A 47 1.47 -2.98 -5.08
C TRP A 47 1.59 -2.26 -6.42
N THR A 48 2.54 -2.65 -7.27
CA THR A 48 2.72 -2.09 -8.62
C THR A 48 1.51 -2.37 -9.51
N LEU A 49 0.93 -3.57 -9.44
CA LEU A 49 -0.30 -3.88 -10.16
C LEU A 49 -1.45 -2.96 -9.72
N LEU A 50 -1.61 -2.75 -8.42
CA LEU A 50 -2.64 -1.85 -7.87
C LEU A 50 -2.40 -0.38 -8.27
N LEU A 51 -1.16 0.08 -8.26
CA LEU A 51 -0.81 1.43 -8.70
C LEU A 51 -1.08 1.65 -10.19
N ARG A 52 -0.85 0.63 -11.05
CA ARG A 52 -1.24 0.69 -12.47
C ARG A 52 -2.75 0.77 -12.63
N GLN A 53 -3.52 -0.02 -11.88
CA GLN A 53 -4.99 0.06 -11.89
C GLN A 53 -5.47 1.44 -11.46
N PHE A 54 -4.85 2.03 -10.43
CA PHE A 54 -5.11 3.41 -10.01
C PHE A 54 -4.79 4.41 -11.13
N GLY A 55 -3.62 4.29 -11.77
CA GLY A 55 -3.20 5.18 -12.85
C GLY A 55 -4.11 5.17 -14.09
N VAL A 56 -4.83 4.07 -14.33
CA VAL A 56 -5.83 3.97 -15.41
C VAL A 56 -7.27 4.18 -14.94
N GLY A 57 -7.48 4.57 -13.67
CA GLY A 57 -8.80 4.89 -13.12
C GLY A 57 -9.69 3.67 -12.80
N GLN A 58 -9.13 2.47 -12.71
CA GLN A 58 -9.86 1.24 -12.34
C GLN A 58 -10.10 1.10 -10.83
N THR A 59 -9.35 1.84 -10.01
CA THR A 59 -9.50 1.88 -8.55
C THR A 59 -9.08 3.26 -8.03
N THR A 60 -9.44 3.58 -6.78
CA THR A 60 -8.89 4.74 -6.06
C THR A 60 -7.57 4.38 -5.38
N ILE A 61 -6.83 5.38 -4.92
CA ILE A 61 -5.59 5.13 -4.18
C ILE A 61 -5.88 4.45 -2.83
N GLU A 62 -7.01 4.78 -2.20
CA GLU A 62 -7.55 4.09 -1.02
C GLU A 62 -7.95 2.65 -1.34
N GLY A 63 -8.61 2.39 -2.47
CA GLY A 63 -8.97 1.03 -2.88
C GLY A 63 -7.75 0.15 -3.14
N ALA A 64 -6.67 0.73 -3.69
CA ALA A 64 -5.38 0.07 -3.80
C ALA A 64 -4.78 -0.25 -2.42
N ARG A 65 -4.77 0.73 -1.50
CA ARG A 65 -4.30 0.52 -0.11
C ARG A 65 -5.09 -0.57 0.59
N ASP A 66 -6.42 -0.56 0.50
CA ASP A 66 -7.29 -1.52 1.17
C ASP A 66 -7.07 -2.94 0.63
N SER A 67 -6.86 -3.07 -0.68
CA SER A 67 -6.47 -4.34 -1.31
C SER A 67 -5.14 -4.86 -0.78
N MET A 68 -4.15 -3.97 -0.60
CA MET A 68 -2.86 -4.32 -0.01
C MET A 68 -3.02 -4.75 1.45
N ARG A 69 -3.77 -3.98 2.25
CA ARG A 69 -4.10 -4.30 3.64
C ARG A 69 -4.75 -5.67 3.76
N ALA A 70 -5.71 -5.97 2.89
CA ALA A 70 -6.38 -7.26 2.86
C ALA A 70 -5.43 -8.42 2.55
N ARG A 71 -4.51 -8.24 1.59
CA ARG A 71 -3.48 -9.23 1.29
C ARG A 71 -2.55 -9.48 2.47
N MET A 72 -2.14 -8.43 3.18
CA MET A 72 -1.30 -8.55 4.38
C MET A 72 -2.05 -9.26 5.52
N HIS A 73 -3.29 -8.88 5.78
CA HIS A 73 -4.14 -9.49 6.80
C HIS A 73 -4.38 -10.98 6.53
N ASN A 74 -4.72 -11.34 5.28
CA ASN A 74 -4.97 -12.74 4.91
C ASN A 74 -3.71 -13.62 5.08
N ALA A 75 -2.52 -13.05 4.88
CA ALA A 75 -1.26 -13.77 5.06
C ALA A 75 -0.84 -13.86 6.54
N ARG A 76 -1.01 -12.78 7.31
CA ARG A 76 -0.58 -12.69 8.72
C ARG A 76 -1.59 -11.86 9.53
N PRO A 77 -2.75 -12.41 9.91
CA PRO A 77 -3.84 -11.64 10.49
C PRO A 77 -3.51 -11.04 11.87
N ASN A 78 -2.63 -11.71 12.63
CA ASN A 78 -2.14 -11.22 13.91
C ASN A 78 -1.16 -10.04 13.77
N ASP A 79 -0.44 -9.97 12.65
CA ASP A 79 0.54 -8.93 12.38
C ASP A 79 -0.09 -7.70 11.71
N PHE A 80 -1.17 -7.91 10.96
CA PHE A 80 -1.89 -6.90 10.20
C PHE A 80 -3.40 -6.95 10.50
N PRO A 81 -3.83 -6.68 11.74
CA PRO A 81 -5.23 -6.78 12.13
C PRO A 81 -6.13 -5.73 11.44
N TYR A 82 -7.40 -6.08 11.28
CA TYR A 82 -8.46 -5.13 10.93
C TYR A 82 -8.99 -4.38 12.16
N GLY A 83 -9.73 -3.30 11.88
CA GLY A 83 -10.40 -2.49 12.89
C GLY A 83 -9.43 -1.56 13.62
N GLN A 84 -9.75 -1.24 14.87
CA GLN A 84 -9.07 -0.20 15.66
C GLN A 84 -7.74 -0.65 16.27
N ARG A 85 -7.20 -1.78 15.81
CA ARG A 85 -5.88 -2.26 16.21
C ARG A 85 -4.88 -1.86 15.13
N GLY A 86 -4.05 -0.85 15.42
CA GLY A 86 -3.03 -0.37 14.50
C GLY A 86 -1.95 -1.43 14.20
N THR A 87 -1.19 -1.19 13.14
CA THR A 87 0.09 -1.88 12.87
C THR A 87 1.20 -0.84 12.78
N THR A 88 2.46 -1.26 12.91
CA THR A 88 3.61 -0.33 12.89
C THR A 88 4.16 -0.15 11.47
N ILE A 89 4.69 1.04 11.18
CA ILE A 89 5.35 1.35 9.90
C ILE A 89 6.50 0.35 9.64
N ASP A 90 7.32 0.04 10.65
CA ASP A 90 8.40 -0.95 10.55
C ASP A 90 7.88 -2.31 10.06
N ARG A 91 6.76 -2.78 10.62
CA ARG A 91 6.19 -4.08 10.29
C ARG A 91 5.62 -4.12 8.88
N ILE A 92 5.01 -3.02 8.41
CA ILE A 92 4.59 -2.89 7.01
C ILE A 92 5.83 -2.90 6.12
N ALA A 93 6.80 -2.01 6.37
CA ALA A 93 7.99 -1.85 5.54
C ALA A 93 8.78 -3.16 5.38
N ARG A 94 8.99 -3.92 6.47
CA ARG A 94 9.67 -5.23 6.45
C ARG A 94 8.95 -6.32 5.66
N LEU A 95 7.65 -6.17 5.43
CA LEU A 95 6.89 -7.12 4.64
C LEU A 95 6.93 -6.74 3.16
N VAL A 96 6.92 -5.44 2.86
CA VAL A 96 6.93 -4.97 1.48
C VAL A 96 8.32 -5.09 0.86
N LEU A 97 9.37 -4.67 1.59
CA LEU A 97 10.80 -4.74 1.22
C LEU A 97 11.37 -6.15 1.45
#